data_AF-A0A354HV48-F1
#
_entry.id   AF-A0A354HV48-F1
#
_cell.length_a   1.000
_cell.length_b   1.000
_cell.length_c   1.000
_cell.angle_alpha   90.00
_cell.angle_beta   90.00
_cell.angle_gamma   90.00
#
_symmetry.space_group_name_H-M   'P 1'
#
loop_
_entity.id
_entity.type
_entity.pdbx_description
1 polymer ?
#
loop_
_entity_poly.entity_id
_entity_poly.type
_entity_poly.pdbx_seq_one_letter_code
_entity_poly.pdbx_strand_id
1 'polypeptide(L)'
;MMIMAFSDTTIKAAFSRAGGRCECSRKTCGHLLKCGKQLNWTNRGKDYATGGWEAHHITAVCSGGSDSLSNCQILCMNCHKSTRSFGR
;
A
#
# COMPACT_ATOMS: atom_id res chain seq x y z
N MET A 1 -11.92 -0.91 18.99
CA MET A 1 -11.95 -1.53 17.65
C MET A 1 -10.50 -1.71 17.23
N MET A 2 -9.96 -2.93 17.32
CA MET A 2 -8.56 -3.18 16.94
C MET A 2 -8.43 -2.98 15.43
N ILE A 3 -7.56 -2.04 15.04
CA ILE A 3 -7.05 -1.90 13.68
C ILE A 3 -6.38 -3.22 13.31
N MET A 4 -7.06 -4.04 12.51
CA MET A 4 -6.51 -5.29 12.00
C MET A 4 -5.46 -4.95 10.95
N ALA A 5 -4.22 -5.31 11.24
CA ALA A 5 -3.08 -5.10 10.38
C ALA A 5 -2.75 -6.40 9.64
N PHE A 6 -2.35 -6.30 8.37
CA PHE A 6 -1.85 -7.44 7.62
C PHE A 6 -0.73 -8.16 8.38
N SER A 7 -0.73 -9.49 8.33
CA SER A 7 0.40 -10.29 8.83
C SER A 7 1.67 -10.02 8.02
N ASP A 8 2.83 -10.24 8.63
CA ASP A 8 4.13 -10.19 7.94
C ASP A 8 4.18 -11.08 6.69
N THR A 9 3.55 -12.25 6.74
CA THR A 9 3.47 -13.18 5.61
C THR A 9 2.68 -12.59 4.45
N THR A 10 1.52 -11.99 4.72
CA THR A 10 0.72 -11.29 3.72
C THR A 10 1.47 -10.12 3.11
N ILE A 11 2.18 -9.34 3.92
CA ILE A 11 2.94 -8.17 3.47
C ILE A 11 4.11 -8.58 2.58
N LYS A 12 4.88 -9.60 2.98
CA LYS A 12 5.98 -10.16 2.16
C LYS A 12 5.46 -10.67 0.83
N ALA A 13 4.36 -11.43 0.84
CA ALA A 13 3.74 -11.95 -0.37
C ALA A 13 3.22 -10.84 -1.28
N ALA A 14 2.58 -9.79 -0.72
CA ALA A 14 2.08 -8.65 -1.48
C ALA A 14 3.21 -7.84 -2.11
N PHE A 15 4.30 -7.59 -1.37
CA PHE A 15 5.47 -6.88 -1.90
C PHE A 15 6.18 -7.67 -3.00
N SER A 16 6.30 -8.98 -2.83
CA SER A 16 6.83 -9.89 -3.86
C SER A 16 5.95 -9.87 -5.11
N ARG A 17 4.61 -10.00 -4.97
CA ARG A 17 3.64 -9.87 -6.06
C ARG A 17 3.76 -8.53 -6.79
N ALA A 18 3.96 -7.45 -6.05
CA ALA A 18 4.12 -6.11 -6.60
C ALA A 18 5.46 -5.90 -7.34
N GLY A 19 6.40 -6.85 -7.25
CA GLY A 19 7.74 -6.75 -7.83
C GLY A 19 8.56 -5.60 -7.23
N GLY A 20 8.28 -5.22 -5.97
CA GLY A 20 8.90 -4.06 -5.32
C GLY A 20 8.55 -2.73 -5.97
N ARG A 21 7.35 -2.61 -6.56
CA ARG A 21 6.85 -1.38 -7.20
C ARG A 21 5.51 -0.95 -6.63
N CYS A 22 5.23 0.35 -6.69
CA CYS A 22 3.92 0.88 -6.33
C CYS A 22 2.82 0.34 -7.25
N GLU A 23 1.77 -0.21 -6.67
CA GLU A 23 0.63 -0.80 -7.38
C GLU A 23 -0.48 0.21 -7.68
N CYS A 24 -0.31 1.48 -7.31
CA CYS A 24 -1.34 2.50 -7.51
C CYS A 24 -1.70 2.71 -8.99
N SER A 25 -2.99 2.56 -9.30
CA SER A 25 -3.60 2.87 -10.60
C SER A 25 -4.70 3.94 -10.49
N ARG A 26 -4.85 4.57 -9.32
CA ARG A 26 -5.89 5.58 -9.07
C ARG A 26 -5.61 6.84 -9.91
N LYS A 27 -6.62 7.29 -10.66
CA LYS A 27 -6.56 8.53 -11.45
C LYS A 27 -6.53 9.81 -10.60
N THR A 28 -6.91 9.71 -9.32
CA THR A 28 -6.91 10.82 -8.37
C THR A 28 -5.53 11.12 -7.78
N CYS A 29 -4.52 10.32 -8.13
CA CYS A 29 -3.14 10.56 -7.74
C CYS A 29 -2.42 11.39 -8.83
N GLY A 30 -1.33 12.07 -8.46
CA GLY A 30 -0.55 12.93 -9.38
C GLY A 30 0.27 12.20 -10.45
N HIS A 31 -0.15 11.02 -10.91
CA HIS A 31 0.50 10.25 -11.97
C HIS A 31 -0.48 9.94 -13.10
N LEU A 32 0.00 9.99 -14.36
CA LEU A 32 -0.84 9.89 -15.56
C LEU A 32 -1.41 8.48 -15.81
N LEU A 33 -0.66 7.44 -15.45
CA LEU A 33 -1.03 6.03 -15.64
C LEU A 33 -0.94 5.29 -14.29
N LYS A 34 -0.23 4.16 -14.25
CA LYS A 34 0.17 3.48 -13.01
C LYS A 34 1.37 4.21 -12.41
N CYS A 35 1.40 4.37 -11.09
CA CYS A 35 2.55 4.98 -10.42
C CYS A 35 3.83 4.22 -10.71
N GLY A 36 3.85 2.91 -10.40
CA GLY A 36 4.98 2.03 -10.70
C GLY A 36 6.31 2.46 -10.08
N LYS A 37 6.35 3.39 -9.12
CA LYS A 37 7.59 3.83 -8.47
C LYS A 37 8.28 2.66 -7.79
N GLN A 38 9.61 2.56 -7.93
CA GLN A 38 10.39 1.51 -7.28
C GLN A 38 10.48 1.75 -5.78
N LEU A 39 10.33 0.67 -5.02
CA LEU A 39 10.24 0.66 -3.57
C LEU A 39 11.44 -0.11 -3.00
N ASN A 40 11.84 0.26 -1.78
CA ASN A 40 12.86 -0.46 -1.04
C ASN A 40 12.18 -1.20 0.11
N TRP A 41 12.31 -2.53 0.13
CA TRP A 41 11.72 -3.40 1.15
C TRP A 41 11.98 -2.89 2.59
N THR A 42 13.20 -2.41 2.86
CA THR A 42 13.61 -1.96 4.21
C THR A 42 13.09 -0.57 4.59
N ASN A 43 12.38 0.11 3.68
CA ASN A 43 11.83 1.45 3.88
C ASN A 43 10.31 1.46 4.08
N ARG A 44 9.73 0.34 4.55
CA ARG A 44 8.32 0.31 4.96
C ARG A 44 8.05 1.37 6.04
N GLY A 45 6.96 2.11 5.91
CA GLY A 45 6.53 3.16 6.83
C GLY A 45 7.38 4.44 6.80
N LYS A 46 8.49 4.48 6.06
CA LYS A 46 9.40 5.63 6.00
C LYS A 46 8.97 6.61 4.92
N ASP A 47 8.16 7.60 5.29
CA ASP A 47 7.67 8.63 4.36
C ASP A 47 8.73 9.62 3.86
N TYR A 48 9.81 9.77 4.62
CA TYR A 48 10.98 10.59 4.29
C TYR A 48 12.01 9.88 3.39
N ALA A 49 11.93 8.55 3.24
CA ALA A 49 12.95 7.78 2.55
C ALA A 49 12.62 7.58 1.05
N THR A 50 13.64 7.68 0.20
CA THR A 50 13.52 7.23 -1.19
C THR A 50 13.15 5.74 -1.23
N GLY A 51 12.11 5.42 -2.00
CA GLY A 51 11.55 4.07 -2.06
C GLY A 51 10.70 3.68 -0.84
N GLY A 52 10.33 4.63 0.02
CA GLY A 52 9.39 4.40 1.11
C GLY A 52 8.01 3.96 0.64
N TRP A 53 7.38 3.08 1.41
CA TRP A 53 6.10 2.46 1.05
C TRP A 53 5.30 1.98 2.26
N GLU A 54 4.02 1.69 2.04
CA GLU A 54 3.15 1.06 3.03
C GLU A 54 2.17 0.09 2.35
N ALA A 55 1.73 -0.91 3.11
CA ALA A 55 0.65 -1.81 2.73
C ALA A 55 -0.72 -1.17 3.04
N HIS A 56 -1.67 -1.33 2.13
CA HIS A 56 -2.98 -0.68 2.20
C HIS A 56 -4.08 -1.64 1.81
N HIS A 57 -5.19 -1.64 2.54
CA HIS A 57 -6.39 -2.38 2.15
C HIS A 57 -7.05 -1.74 0.93
N ILE A 58 -7.29 -2.52 -0.13
CA ILE A 58 -8.04 -2.06 -1.31
C ILE A 58 -9.47 -1.69 -0.89
N THR A 59 -10.11 -2.58 -0.13
CA THR A 59 -11.37 -2.36 0.56
C THR A 59 -11.10 -2.37 2.06
N ALA A 60 -11.46 -1.30 2.77
CA ALA A 60 -11.27 -1.21 4.21
C ALA A 60 -12.01 -2.33 4.95
N VAL A 61 -11.44 -2.81 6.06
CA VAL A 61 -12.06 -3.88 6.90
C VAL A 61 -13.44 -3.44 7.42
N CYS A 62 -13.59 -2.17 7.81
CA CYS A 62 -14.88 -1.62 8.25
C CYS A 62 -15.95 -1.56 7.13
N SER A 63 -15.54 -1.74 5.87
CA SER A 63 -16.42 -1.81 4.70
C SER A 63 -16.52 -3.24 4.12
N GLY A 64 -16.17 -4.26 4.91
CA GLY A 64 -16.25 -5.67 4.50
C GLY A 64 -15.00 -6.21 3.82
N GLY A 65 -13.88 -5.47 3.85
CA GLY A 65 -12.58 -5.99 3.44
C GLY A 65 -11.98 -6.99 4.42
N SER A 66 -10.92 -7.65 4.01
CA SER A 66 -10.19 -8.63 4.84
C SER A 66 -8.67 -8.39 4.80
N ASP A 67 -7.92 -9.07 5.67
CA ASP A 67 -6.45 -9.01 5.68
C ASP A 67 -5.80 -10.02 4.71
N SER A 68 -6.55 -10.43 3.68
CA SER A 68 -6.04 -11.35 2.67
C SER A 68 -5.03 -10.68 1.75
N LEU A 69 -4.17 -11.49 1.14
CA LEU A 69 -3.26 -11.05 0.08
C LEU A 69 -3.98 -10.35 -1.09
N SER A 70 -5.19 -10.81 -1.44
CA SER A 70 -5.99 -10.21 -2.51
C SER A 70 -6.46 -8.79 -2.19
N ASN A 71 -6.60 -8.44 -0.91
CA ASN A 71 -6.99 -7.12 -0.46
C ASN A 71 -5.80 -6.24 -0.01
N CYS A 72 -4.60 -6.81 0.08
CA CYS A 72 -3.38 -6.07 0.38
C CYS A 72 -2.80 -5.44 -0.89
N GLN A 73 -2.67 -4.11 -0.92
CA GLN A 73 -2.05 -3.34 -2.00
C GLN A 73 -0.80 -2.61 -1.50
N ILE A 74 0.25 -2.61 -2.30
CA ILE A 74 1.52 -1.95 -1.97
C ILE A 74 1.58 -0.58 -2.63
N LEU A 75 1.74 0.47 -1.81
CA LEU A 75 1.74 1.85 -2.26
C LEU A 75 3.01 2.57 -1.83
N CYS A 76 3.56 3.40 -2.72
CA CYS A 76 4.56 4.39 -2.27
C CYS A 76 3.90 5.39 -1.32
N MET A 77 4.69 6.05 -0.49
CA MET A 77 4.14 6.92 0.56
C MET A 77 3.30 8.08 0.01
N ASN A 78 3.63 8.61 -1.17
CA ASN A 78 2.81 9.63 -1.83
C ASN A 78 1.41 9.08 -2.21
N CYS A 79 1.35 7.90 -2.84
CA CYS A 79 0.08 7.29 -3.21
C CYS A 79 -0.71 6.81 -1.98
N HIS A 80 -0.03 6.36 -0.93
CA HIS A 80 -0.67 5.99 0.34
C HIS A 80 -1.33 7.22 0.99
N LYS A 81 -0.63 8.36 1.04
CA LYS A 81 -1.17 9.64 1.53
C LYS A 81 -2.36 10.15 0.71
N SER A 82 -2.44 9.81 -0.57
CA SER A 82 -3.58 10.15 -1.44
C SER A 82 -4.80 9.22 -1.29
N THR A 83 -4.74 8.21 -0.41
CA THR A 83 -5.90 7.36 -0.13
C THR A 83 -6.89 8.08 0.79
N ARG A 84 -8.19 7.81 0.61
CA ARG A 84 -9.25 8.47 1.39
C ARG A 84 -9.23 8.12 2.89
N SER A 85 -8.62 6.99 3.25
CA SER A 85 -8.50 6.51 4.62
C SER A 85 -7.16 6.87 5.27
N PHE A 86 -6.28 7.62 4.58
CA PHE A 86 -5.04 8.05 5.21
C PHE A 86 -5.31 8.98 6.40
N GLY A 87 -4.78 8.62 7.58
CA GLY A 87 -4.92 9.40 8.82
C GLY A 87 -6.32 9.40 9.45
N ARG A 88 -7.18 8.45 9.07
CA ARG A 88 -8.54 8.29 9.60
C ARG A 88 -8.76 6.92 10.24
#